data_AF-A0A645IG47-F1
#
_entry.id   AF-A0A645IG47-F1
#
_cell.length_a   1.000
_cell.length_b   1.000
_cell.length_c   1.000
_cell.angle_alpha   90.00
_cell.angle_beta   90.00
_cell.angle_gamma   90.00
#
_symmetry.space_group_name_H-M   'P 1'
#
loop_
_entity.id
_entity.type
_entity.pdbx_description
1 polymer ?
#
loop_
_entity_poly.entity_id
_entity_poly.type
_entity_poly.pdbx_seq_one_letter_code
_entity_poly.pdbx_strand_id
1 'polypeptide(L)'
;MFNFASNFPVGYVPRDEYTTDEKKLAQGYNTNFIVDKQLEELAEGFWKVAPTEKEKFLEGWQNYIARWNELLPDLPLYSNQIHDFFNAKIQNYESSATGGLVDSILYATVQD
;
A
#
# COMPACT_ATOMS: atom_id res chain seq x y z
N MET A 1 3.10 -8.98 2.56
CA MET A 1 2.28 -8.17 1.63
C MET A 1 2.55 -8.64 0.19
N PHE A 2 1.54 -8.65 -0.69
CA PHE A 2 1.57 -8.97 -2.15
C PHE A 2 1.28 -10.41 -2.61
N ASN A 3 0.02 -10.59 -3.02
CA ASN A 3 -0.36 -11.50 -4.11
C ASN A 3 -0.30 -10.71 -5.44
N PHE A 4 -0.06 -11.42 -6.54
CA PHE A 4 0.20 -10.99 -7.92
C PHE A 4 -0.78 -9.97 -8.58
N ALA A 5 -1.70 -9.36 -7.84
CA ALA A 5 -2.69 -8.40 -8.34
C ALA A 5 -3.09 -7.30 -7.36
N SER A 6 -2.45 -7.19 -6.19
CA SER A 6 -2.83 -6.18 -5.18
C SER A 6 -2.20 -4.83 -5.53
N ASN A 7 -3.00 -3.88 -5.99
CA ASN A 7 -2.60 -2.48 -6.04
C ASN A 7 -2.27 -1.99 -4.63
N PHE A 8 -1.33 -1.08 -4.46
CA PHE A 8 -1.22 -0.35 -3.19
C PHE A 8 -2.42 0.60 -3.11
N PRO A 9 -3.38 0.40 -2.19
CA PRO A 9 -4.47 1.35 -2.04
C PRO A 9 -3.89 2.72 -1.64
N VAL A 10 -4.52 3.79 -2.11
CA VAL A 10 -4.13 5.15 -1.73
C VAL A 10 -4.20 5.28 -0.21
N GLY A 11 -3.12 5.74 0.41
CA GLY A 11 -3.05 5.87 1.87
C GLY A 11 -2.73 4.57 2.62
N TYR A 12 -2.15 3.58 1.95
CA TYR A 12 -1.65 2.38 2.61
C TYR A 12 -0.62 2.70 3.69
N VAL A 13 -0.86 2.25 4.92
CA VAL A 13 0.04 2.43 6.05
C VAL A 13 0.23 1.08 6.77
N PRO A 14 1.46 0.58 6.89
CA PRO A 14 1.76 -0.76 7.39
C PRO A 14 1.67 -0.92 8.91
N ARG A 15 0.72 -0.26 9.57
CA ARG A 15 0.66 -0.15 11.04
C ARG A 15 0.69 -1.52 11.73
N ASP A 16 -0.22 -2.41 11.35
CA ASP A 16 -0.40 -3.72 12.01
C ASP A 16 0.22 -4.88 11.21
N GLU A 17 0.93 -4.59 10.11
CA GLU A 17 1.49 -5.61 9.24
C GLU A 17 2.61 -6.41 9.86
N TYR A 18 3.47 -5.76 10.67
CA TYR A 18 4.65 -6.37 11.27
C TYR A 18 4.47 -6.51 12.77
N THR A 19 3.22 -6.65 13.23
CA THR A 19 2.93 -6.72 14.64
C THR A 19 3.59 -7.93 15.30
N THR A 20 4.06 -7.73 16.53
CA THR A 20 4.62 -8.78 17.40
C THR A 20 3.62 -9.24 18.46
N ASP A 21 2.42 -8.65 18.51
CA ASP A 21 1.34 -9.04 19.43
C ASP A 21 0.83 -10.46 19.09
N GLU A 22 1.06 -11.40 20.01
CA GLU A 22 0.64 -12.80 19.89
C GLU A 22 -0.84 -12.98 19.56
N LYS A 23 -1.72 -12.10 20.07
CA LYS A 23 -3.15 -12.17 19.78
C LYS A 23 -3.44 -11.78 18.34
N LYS A 24 -2.76 -10.76 17.83
CA LYS A 24 -2.92 -10.34 16.42
C LYS A 24 -2.30 -11.38 15.49
N LEU A 25 -1.15 -11.96 15.84
CA LEU A 25 -0.58 -13.08 15.11
C LEU A 25 -1.55 -14.26 15.03
N ALA A 26 -2.18 -14.64 16.16
CA ALA A 26 -3.19 -15.69 16.20
C ALA A 26 -4.46 -15.37 15.38
N GLN A 27 -4.76 -14.08 15.16
CA GLN A 27 -5.85 -13.60 14.30
C GLN A 27 -5.47 -13.57 12.81
N GLY A 28 -4.24 -13.89 12.44
CA GLY A 28 -3.77 -13.91 11.04
C GLY A 28 -3.18 -12.60 10.54
N TYR A 29 -2.88 -11.66 11.44
CA TYR A 29 -2.01 -10.52 11.11
C TYR A 29 -0.58 -11.00 10.88
N ASN A 30 0.24 -10.16 10.23
CA ASN A 30 1.65 -10.44 9.94
C ASN A 30 1.85 -11.80 9.25
N THR A 31 1.51 -11.82 7.97
CA THR A 31 1.45 -13.05 7.16
C THR A 31 2.81 -13.64 6.83
N ASN A 32 3.91 -12.89 6.99
CA ASN A 32 5.27 -13.37 6.78
C ASN A 32 5.95 -13.82 8.08
N PHE A 33 5.29 -13.65 9.23
CA PHE A 33 5.71 -14.09 10.56
C PHE A 33 7.07 -13.54 11.03
N ILE A 34 7.53 -12.41 10.47
CA ILE A 34 8.71 -11.74 11.03
C ILE A 34 8.36 -11.14 12.40
N VAL A 35 9.16 -11.43 13.42
CA VAL A 35 8.97 -10.88 14.77
C VAL A 35 10.13 -9.95 15.08
N ASP A 36 10.01 -8.69 14.63
CA ASP A 36 11.00 -7.64 14.85
C ASP A 36 10.34 -6.42 15.50
N LYS A 37 10.67 -6.18 16.77
CA LYS A 37 10.06 -5.10 17.56
C LYS A 37 10.39 -3.71 17.02
N GLN A 38 11.60 -3.53 16.48
CA GLN A 38 12.00 -2.25 15.90
C GLN A 38 11.19 -1.95 14.63
N LEU A 39 10.97 -2.95 13.78
CA LEU A 39 10.13 -2.82 12.59
C LEU A 39 8.68 -2.49 12.98
N GLU A 40 8.12 -3.15 13.99
CA GLU A 40 6.78 -2.83 14.54
C GLU A 40 6.70 -1.38 15.04
N GLU A 41 7.65 -0.96 15.87
CA GLU A 41 7.69 0.41 16.43
C GLU A 41 7.80 1.48 15.34
N LEU A 42 8.63 1.23 14.32
CA LEU A 42 8.76 2.13 13.16
C LEU A 42 7.47 2.16 12.33
N ALA A 43 6.87 1.00 12.05
CA ALA A 43 5.62 0.90 11.29
C ALA A 43 4.44 1.60 11.97
N GLU A 44 4.33 1.51 13.29
CA GLU A 44 3.33 2.25 14.07
C GLU A 44 3.67 3.73 14.26
N GLY A 45 4.95 4.08 14.30
CA GLY A 45 5.43 5.38 14.76
C GLY A 45 5.02 6.52 13.84
N PHE A 46 5.33 6.41 12.54
CA PHE A 46 5.07 7.50 11.59
C PHE A 46 3.56 7.69 11.31
N TRP A 47 2.74 6.66 11.50
CA TRP A 47 1.28 6.75 11.43
C TRP A 47 0.69 7.74 12.45
N LYS A 48 1.32 7.87 13.61
CA LYS A 48 0.85 8.74 14.72
C LYS A 48 1.25 10.21 14.51
N VAL A 49 2.02 10.53 13.47
CA VAL A 49 2.46 11.90 13.16
C VAL A 49 1.29 12.73 12.63
N ALA A 50 1.21 14.00 13.01
CA ALA A 50 0.12 14.86 12.56
C ALA A 50 0.20 15.10 11.03
N PRO A 51 -0.94 15.20 10.30
CA PRO A 51 -0.93 15.42 8.85
C PRO A 51 -0.21 16.71 8.39
N THR A 52 -0.04 17.67 9.30
CA THR A 52 0.68 18.92 9.06
C THR A 52 2.20 18.78 9.18
N GLU A 53 2.71 17.73 9.83
CA GLU A 53 4.14 17.49 10.07
C GLU A 53 4.75 16.60 8.96
N LYS A 54 4.76 17.10 7.72
CA LYS A 54 5.15 16.32 6.52
C LYS A 54 6.56 15.76 6.60
N GLU A 55 7.52 16.55 7.07
CA GLU A 55 8.94 16.18 7.14
C GLU A 55 9.17 15.05 8.14
N LYS A 56 8.50 15.12 9.30
CA LYS A 56 8.56 14.08 10.34
C LYS A 56 7.91 12.79 9.89
N PHE A 57 6.82 12.86 9.13
CA PHE A 57 6.20 11.69 8.52
C PHE A 57 7.16 11.04 7.51
N LEU A 58 7.77 11.85 6.64
CA LEU A 58 8.73 11.38 5.63
C LEU A 58 9.94 10.70 6.27
N GLU A 59 10.53 11.32 7.30
CA GLU A 59 11.65 10.76 8.04
C GLU A 59 11.29 9.40 8.68
N GLY A 60 10.14 9.34 9.35
CA GLY A 60 9.66 8.09 9.96
C GLY A 60 9.40 6.99 8.92
N TRP A 61 8.83 7.34 7.77
CA TRP A 61 8.64 6.41 6.65
C TRP A 61 9.97 5.88 6.10
N GLN A 62 10.96 6.76 5.91
CA GLN A 62 12.29 6.37 5.43
C GLN A 62 12.99 5.43 6.41
N ASN A 63 12.90 5.70 7.72
CA ASN A 63 13.45 4.82 8.76
C ASN A 63 12.78 3.44 8.76
N TYR A 64 11.45 3.40 8.64
CA TYR A 64 10.70 2.15 8.48
C TYR A 64 11.16 1.36 7.25
N ILE A 65 11.24 2.00 6.07
CA ILE A 65 11.66 1.35 4.83
C ILE A 65 13.11 0.86 4.90
N ALA A 66 14.01 1.61 5.55
CA ALA A 66 15.38 1.18 5.77
C ALA A 66 15.43 -0.13 6.58
N ARG A 67 14.73 -0.19 7.72
CA ARG A 67 14.65 -1.40 8.54
C ARG A 67 14.01 -2.58 7.80
N TRP A 68 12.93 -2.31 7.06
CA TRP A 68 12.25 -3.31 6.25
C TRP A 68 13.19 -3.90 5.18
N ASN A 69 13.97 -3.05 4.50
CA ASN A 69 14.94 -3.49 3.50
C ASN A 69 16.13 -4.27 4.08
N GLU A 70 16.54 -3.99 5.33
CA GLU A 70 17.56 -4.80 6.02
C GLU A 70 17.06 -6.21 6.33
N LEU A 71 15.79 -6.32 6.71
CA LEU A 71 15.17 -7.57 7.15
C LEU A 71 14.63 -8.42 5.99
N LEU A 72 14.26 -7.78 4.87
CA LEU A 72 13.64 -8.38 3.68
C LEU A 72 12.47 -9.33 4.02
N PRO A 73 11.46 -8.89 4.80
CA PRO A 73 10.39 -9.77 5.25
C PRO A 73 9.45 -10.20 4.11
N ASP A 74 9.32 -9.38 3.06
CA ASP A 74 8.72 -9.76 1.79
C ASP A 74 9.66 -9.37 0.64
N LEU A 75 9.74 -10.20 -0.40
CA LEU A 75 10.58 -9.94 -1.57
C LEU A 75 9.74 -9.29 -2.68
N PRO A 76 10.05 -8.04 -3.08
CA PRO A 76 9.38 -7.43 -4.22
C PRO A 76 9.83 -8.13 -5.50
N LEU A 77 8.90 -8.77 -6.20
CA LEU A 77 9.20 -9.54 -7.41
C LEU A 77 9.12 -8.68 -8.68
N TYR A 78 8.14 -7.78 -8.75
CA TYR A 78 7.92 -6.90 -9.89
C TYR A 78 7.01 -5.73 -9.51
N SER A 79 7.01 -4.69 -10.34
CA SER A 79 6.02 -3.61 -10.27
C SER A 79 4.90 -3.91 -11.27
N ASN A 80 3.65 -3.75 -10.85
CA ASN A 80 2.49 -3.98 -11.72
C ASN A 80 2.52 -2.99 -12.91
N GLN A 81 2.42 -3.51 -14.12
CA GLN A 81 2.06 -2.73 -15.30
C GLN A 81 0.62 -3.09 -15.67
N ILE A 82 -0.27 -2.10 -15.61
CA ILE A 82 -1.71 -2.28 -15.86
C ILE A 82 -2.02 -1.69 -17.23
N HIS A 83 -2.66 -2.48 -18.08
CA HIS A 83 -3.13 -2.07 -19.40
C HIS A 83 -4.65 -2.19 -19.44
N ASP A 84 -5.32 -1.06 -19.65
CA ASP A 84 -6.77 -1.01 -19.75
C ASP A 84 -7.18 -1.09 -21.22
N PHE A 85 -8.15 -1.96 -21.52
CA PHE A 85 -8.73 -2.11 -22.85
C PHE A 85 -10.22 -1.84 -22.77
N PHE A 86 -10.71 -0.93 -23.60
CA PHE A 86 -12.12 -0.57 -23.64
C PHE A 86 -12.54 -0.16 -25.06
N ASN A 87 -13.85 -0.16 -25.30
CA ASN A 87 -14.41 0.16 -26.61
C ASN A 87 -14.12 1.62 -26.97
N ALA A 88 -13.76 1.91 -28.23
CA ALA A 88 -13.50 3.26 -28.71
C ALA A 88 -14.69 4.23 -28.57
N LYS A 89 -15.92 3.72 -28.40
CA LYS A 89 -17.10 4.53 -28.06
C LYS A 89 -17.04 5.15 -26.68
N ILE A 90 -16.23 4.61 -25.77
CA ILE A 90 -16.08 5.17 -24.43
C ILE A 90 -15.17 6.40 -24.53
N GLN A 91 -15.71 7.55 -24.13
CA GLN A 91 -15.05 8.84 -24.14
C GLN A 91 -14.81 9.32 -22.71
N ASN A 92 -13.76 10.13 -22.51
CA ASN A 92 -13.38 10.70 -21.21
C ASN A 92 -13.08 9.66 -20.12
N TYR A 93 -12.72 8.42 -20.51
CA TYR A 93 -12.26 7.42 -19.57
C TYR A 93 -10.79 7.64 -19.25
N GLU A 94 -10.53 8.17 -18.06
CA GLU A 94 -9.18 8.36 -17.52
C GLU A 94 -9.03 7.56 -16.23
N SER A 95 -8.39 6.40 -16.32
CA SER A 95 -7.97 5.63 -15.15
C SER A 95 -6.64 6.16 -14.61
N SER A 96 -6.46 6.08 -13.30
CA SER A 96 -5.19 6.38 -12.64
C SER A 96 -4.97 5.44 -11.47
N ALA A 97 -3.74 5.38 -10.97
CA ALA A 97 -3.42 4.56 -9.80
C ALA A 97 -4.29 4.90 -8.57
N THR A 98 -4.80 6.14 -8.49
CA THR A 98 -5.67 6.60 -7.41
C THR A 98 -7.17 6.50 -7.74
N GLY A 99 -7.56 6.72 -9.00
CA GLY A 99 -8.95 6.71 -9.46
C GLY A 99 -9.49 5.32 -9.83
N GLY A 100 -8.62 4.32 -9.99
CA GLY A 100 -9.01 2.92 -10.25
C GLY A 100 -9.79 2.71 -11.55
N LEU A 101 -10.00 1.44 -11.91
CA LEU A 101 -10.74 1.10 -13.13
C LEU A 101 -12.25 1.42 -13.00
N VAL A 102 -12.81 1.09 -11.84
CA VAL A 102 -14.27 1.12 -11.57
C VAL A 102 -14.77 2.55 -11.36
N ASP A 103 -14.08 3.36 -10.56
CA ASP A 103 -14.61 4.70 -10.26
C ASP A 103 -14.48 5.63 -11.48
N SER A 104 -13.42 5.47 -12.29
CA SER A 104 -13.24 6.22 -13.54
C SER A 104 -14.36 6.00 -14.57
N ILE A 105 -15.08 4.87 -14.54
CA ILE A 105 -16.19 4.64 -15.49
C ILE A 105 -17.39 5.54 -15.21
N LEU A 106 -17.57 5.99 -13.96
CA LEU A 106 -18.67 6.86 -13.56
C LEU A 106 -18.57 8.25 -14.18
N TYR A 107 -17.37 8.63 -14.63
CA TYR A 107 -17.07 9.91 -15.26
C TYR A 107 -16.90 9.80 -16.79
N ALA A 108 -16.97 8.59 -17.34
CA ALA A 108 -16.89 8.36 -18.76
C ALA A 108 -18.27 8.49 -19.44
N THR A 109 -18.27 8.70 -20.74
CA THR A 109 -19.48 8.76 -21.57
C THR A 109 -19.41 7.76 -22.71
N VAL A 110 -20.57 7.47 -23.33
CA VAL A 110 -20.66 6.62 -24.52
C VAL A 110 -21.03 7.49 -25.71
N GLN A 111 -20.23 7.44 -26.76
CA GLN A 111 -20.53 8.03 -28.05
C GLN A 111 -21.48 7.10 -28.82
N ASP A 112 -22.53 7.68 -29.39
CA ASP A 112 -23.54 6.98 -30.21
C ASP A 112 -22.92 6.26 -31.41
#